data_AF-A0A933YF89-F1
#
_entry.id   AF-A0A933YF89-F1
#
_cell.length_a   1.000
_cell.length_b   1.000
_cell.length_c   1.000
_cell.angle_alpha   90.00
_cell.angle_beta   90.00
_cell.angle_gamma   90.00
#
_symmetry.space_group_name_H-M   'P 1'
#
loop_
_entity.id
_entity.type
_entity.pdbx_description
1 polymer ?
#
loop_
_entity_poly.entity_id
_entity_poly.type
_entity_poly.pdbx_seq_one_letter_code
_entity_poly.pdbx_strand_id
1 'polypeptide(L)'
;VPLGKYYFLEMYCPDSDCDCRKVDIIVYGEDDKVHATLTFGWEDKAYYTNHFGFESSELPGPDFSPMQFNGPFAKFFLKEFSFNCYIDKRYVDRLKRHYQMIKEKAKKEDLCQNLRSTSFSDKEKIGRNELCFCGSQKKYKHCCMKVFK
;
A
#
# COMPACT_ATOMS: atom_id res chain seq x y z
N VAL A 1 -13.52 -3.72 -18.09
CA VAL A 1 -12.24 -2.99 -18.00
C VAL A 1 -11.60 -3.00 -19.38
N PRO A 2 -10.70 -2.06 -19.71
CA PRO A 2 -9.96 -2.10 -20.98
C PRO A 2 -9.26 -3.46 -21.17
N LEU A 3 -9.10 -3.89 -22.41
CA LEU A 3 -8.35 -5.11 -22.70
C LEU A 3 -6.86 -4.87 -22.40
N GLY A 4 -6.24 -5.81 -21.70
CA GLY A 4 -4.84 -5.75 -21.29
C GLY A 4 -4.56 -6.73 -20.15
N LYS A 5 -3.29 -6.83 -19.71
CA LYS A 5 -2.96 -7.58 -18.50
C LYS A 5 -2.95 -6.68 -17.27
N TYR A 6 -3.39 -7.28 -16.17
CA TYR A 6 -3.44 -6.66 -14.86
C TYR A 6 -2.84 -7.62 -13.85
N TYR A 7 -2.18 -7.07 -12.84
CA TYR A 7 -1.44 -7.81 -11.84
C TYR A 7 -1.93 -7.43 -10.45
N PHE A 8 -2.08 -8.44 -9.60
CA PHE A 8 -2.29 -8.25 -8.16
C PHE A 8 -0.95 -8.30 -7.46
N LEU A 9 -0.41 -7.13 -7.12
CA LEU A 9 0.83 -7.01 -6.37
C LEU A 9 0.54 -7.04 -4.86
N GLU A 10 1.15 -7.99 -4.17
CA GLU A 10 1.00 -8.17 -2.72
C GLU A 10 1.88 -7.19 -1.95
N MET A 11 1.27 -6.42 -1.04
CA MET A 11 1.94 -5.48 -0.16
C MET A 11 1.67 -5.85 1.31
N TYR A 12 2.74 -6.18 2.02
CA TYR A 12 2.69 -6.59 3.42
C TYR A 12 3.31 -5.53 4.33
N CYS A 13 2.80 -5.42 5.55
CA CYS A 13 3.33 -4.51 6.56
C CYS A 13 4.78 -4.90 6.92
N PRO A 14 5.78 -4.01 6.74
CA PRO A 14 7.18 -4.29 7.02
C PRO A 14 7.56 -4.16 8.50
N ASP A 15 6.67 -3.61 9.33
CA ASP A 15 6.90 -3.42 10.76
C ASP A 15 6.93 -4.78 11.50
N SER A 16 8.02 -5.05 12.22
CA SER A 16 8.22 -6.29 12.99
C SER A 16 7.25 -6.44 14.15
N ASP A 17 6.77 -5.32 14.68
CA ASP A 17 5.98 -5.27 15.91
C ASP A 17 4.47 -5.23 15.59
N CYS A 18 4.11 -4.96 14.33
CA CYS A 18 2.73 -4.96 13.87
C CYS A 18 2.29 -6.33 13.37
N ASP A 19 1.41 -7.02 14.09
CA ASP A 19 0.77 -8.25 13.62
C ASP A 19 -0.54 -7.95 12.85
N CYS A 20 -0.54 -7.17 11.78
CA CYS A 20 -1.81 -6.73 11.16
C CYS A 20 -2.63 -7.84 10.48
N ARG A 21 -2.04 -9.03 10.23
CA ARG A 21 -2.68 -10.20 9.59
C ARG A 21 -3.59 -9.86 8.41
N LYS A 22 -3.11 -8.98 7.55
CA LYS A 22 -3.76 -8.58 6.30
C LYS A 22 -2.74 -8.39 5.21
N VAL A 23 -3.22 -8.31 3.96
CA VAL A 23 -2.44 -7.91 2.80
C VAL A 23 -3.15 -6.77 2.09
N ASP A 24 -2.40 -5.77 1.66
CA ASP A 24 -2.91 -4.79 0.69
C ASP A 24 -2.52 -5.27 -0.72
N ILE A 25 -3.42 -5.12 -1.68
CA ILE A 25 -3.21 -5.53 -3.07
C ILE A 25 -3.23 -4.28 -3.95
N ILE A 26 -2.12 -3.99 -4.60
CA ILE A 26 -2.06 -2.96 -5.63
C ILE A 26 -2.40 -3.62 -6.96
N VAL A 27 -3.47 -3.15 -7.59
CA VAL A 27 -3.83 -3.59 -8.93
C VAL A 27 -3.08 -2.73 -9.94
N TYR A 28 -2.11 -3.32 -10.63
CA TYR A 28 -1.25 -2.64 -11.60
C TYR A 28 -1.56 -3.12 -13.01
N GLY A 29 -1.75 -2.19 -13.96
CA GLY A 29 -1.94 -2.53 -15.37
C GLY A 29 -0.65 -2.51 -16.17
N GLU A 30 -0.65 -3.15 -17.34
CA GLU A 30 0.44 -3.00 -18.34
C GLU A 30 0.65 -1.56 -18.83
N ASP A 31 -0.31 -0.67 -18.57
CA ASP A 31 -0.22 0.76 -18.84
C ASP A 31 0.56 1.54 -17.76
N ASP A 32 1.27 0.81 -16.90
CA ASP A 32 2.06 1.30 -15.76
C ASP A 32 1.27 2.11 -14.72
N LYS A 33 -0.05 1.94 -14.68
CA LYS A 33 -0.94 2.65 -13.76
C LYS A 33 -1.48 1.74 -12.67
N VAL A 34 -1.71 2.34 -11.49
CA VAL A 34 -2.50 1.73 -10.43
C VAL A 34 -3.98 1.90 -10.78
N HIS A 35 -4.74 0.81 -10.77
CA HIS A 35 -6.17 0.79 -11.09
C HIS A 35 -7.06 0.64 -9.85
N ALA A 36 -6.54 0.05 -8.77
CA ALA A 36 -7.20 -0.04 -7.47
C ALA A 36 -6.19 -0.40 -6.38
N THR A 37 -6.54 -0.08 -5.14
CA THR A 37 -5.85 -0.62 -3.96
C THR A 37 -6.86 -1.33 -3.09
N LEU A 38 -6.70 -2.64 -2.94
CA LEU A 38 -7.59 -3.52 -2.22
C LEU A 38 -6.91 -3.97 -0.93
N THR A 39 -7.68 -4.55 -0.01
CA THR A 39 -7.18 -5.17 1.23
C THR A 39 -7.83 -6.53 1.41
N PHE A 40 -7.15 -7.46 2.08
CA PHE A 40 -7.71 -8.73 2.52
C PHE A 40 -7.23 -9.10 3.91
N GLY A 41 -8.18 -9.20 4.85
CA GLY A 41 -7.95 -9.74 6.19
C GLY A 41 -8.50 -11.16 6.35
N TRP A 42 -7.76 -12.01 7.06
CA TRP A 42 -8.12 -13.42 7.29
C TRP A 42 -8.40 -13.80 8.75
N GLU A 43 -8.35 -12.84 9.67
CA GLU A 43 -8.85 -13.03 11.04
C GLU A 43 -10.35 -12.67 11.12
N ASP A 44 -10.95 -12.81 12.30
CA ASP A 44 -12.31 -12.36 12.52
C ASP A 44 -12.41 -10.85 12.78
N LYS A 45 -13.64 -10.34 12.81
CA LYS A 45 -13.90 -8.92 13.05
C LYS A 45 -13.41 -8.45 14.42
N ALA A 46 -13.52 -9.29 15.46
CA ALA A 46 -13.12 -8.92 16.81
C ALA A 46 -11.60 -8.71 16.91
N TYR A 47 -10.82 -9.52 16.21
CA TYR A 47 -9.38 -9.34 16.06
C TYR A 47 -9.06 -7.95 15.50
N TYR A 48 -9.67 -7.57 14.39
CA TYR A 48 -9.37 -6.28 13.73
C TYR A 48 -9.84 -5.08 14.54
N THR A 49 -11.02 -5.14 15.16
CA THR A 49 -11.50 -4.08 16.06
C THR A 49 -10.52 -3.87 17.21
N ASN A 50 -10.03 -4.95 17.82
CA ASN A 50 -9.07 -4.87 18.91
C ASN A 50 -7.68 -4.40 18.44
N HIS A 51 -7.22 -4.88 17.27
CA HIS A 51 -5.88 -4.58 16.74
C HIS A 51 -5.74 -3.12 16.30
N PHE A 52 -6.77 -2.56 15.64
CA PHE A 52 -6.72 -1.19 15.12
C PHE A 52 -7.37 -0.16 16.06
N GLY A 53 -8.10 -0.61 17.09
CA GLY A 53 -8.76 0.27 18.05
C GLY A 53 -10.01 0.98 17.51
N PHE A 54 -10.51 0.54 16.35
CA PHE A 54 -11.76 0.99 15.76
C PHE A 54 -12.39 -0.13 14.94
N GLU A 55 -13.72 -0.11 14.81
CA GLU A 55 -14.45 -1.01 13.92
C GLU A 55 -14.04 -0.72 12.46
N SER A 56 -13.29 -1.62 11.84
CA SER A 56 -12.98 -1.54 10.41
C SER A 56 -14.17 -2.07 9.60
N SER A 57 -14.69 -1.25 8.70
CA SER A 57 -15.71 -1.68 7.73
C SER A 57 -15.15 -2.65 6.68
N GLU A 58 -13.85 -2.60 6.46
CA GLU A 58 -13.14 -3.23 5.34
C GLU A 58 -12.59 -4.63 5.70
N LEU A 59 -12.59 -4.97 6.98
CA LEU A 59 -12.04 -6.22 7.50
C LEU A 59 -13.05 -6.91 8.40
N PRO A 60 -13.19 -8.25 8.31
CA PRO A 60 -12.36 -9.16 7.54
C PRO A 60 -12.82 -9.32 6.08
N GLY A 61 -11.99 -10.02 5.30
CA GLY A 61 -12.28 -10.33 3.90
C GLY A 61 -11.75 -9.28 2.92
N PRO A 62 -12.07 -9.45 1.62
CA PRO A 62 -11.62 -8.57 0.56
C PRO A 62 -12.48 -7.30 0.49
N ASP A 63 -11.84 -6.14 0.55
CA ASP A 63 -12.49 -4.84 0.36
C ASP A 63 -11.51 -3.81 -0.26
N PHE A 64 -11.94 -2.57 -0.43
CA PHE A 64 -11.07 -1.46 -0.77
C PHE A 64 -10.18 -1.09 0.41
N SER A 65 -8.90 -0.81 0.13
CA SER A 65 -8.02 -0.25 1.16
C SER A 65 -8.50 1.17 1.53
N PRO A 66 -8.62 1.51 2.83
CA PRO A 66 -9.04 2.84 3.28
C PRO A 66 -8.15 3.95 2.71
N MET A 67 -8.78 5.05 2.28
CA MET A 67 -8.10 6.27 1.83
C MET A 67 -7.13 6.09 0.64
N GLN A 68 -7.21 4.99 -0.09
CA GLN A 68 -6.36 4.72 -1.25
C GLN A 68 -7.04 5.04 -2.58
N PHE A 69 -6.24 5.12 -3.65
CA PHE A 69 -6.74 5.36 -5.00
C PHE A 69 -7.58 4.20 -5.52
N ASN A 70 -8.78 4.53 -6.02
CA ASN A 70 -9.66 3.61 -6.73
C ASN A 70 -10.02 4.22 -8.09
N GLY A 71 -9.55 3.56 -9.15
CA GLY A 71 -9.86 3.98 -10.52
C GLY A 71 -11.32 3.64 -10.91
N PRO A 72 -11.74 4.05 -12.13
CA PRO A 72 -13.11 3.83 -12.62
C PRO A 72 -13.55 2.36 -12.64
N PHE A 73 -12.57 1.45 -12.67
CA PHE A 73 -12.78 0.01 -12.76
C PHE A 73 -12.49 -0.73 -11.44
N ALA A 74 -12.25 -0.03 -10.33
CA ALA A 74 -11.85 -0.65 -9.08
C ALA A 74 -12.83 -1.71 -8.57
N LYS A 75 -14.14 -1.50 -8.75
CA LYS A 75 -15.18 -2.49 -8.40
C LYS A 75 -15.07 -3.80 -9.18
N PHE A 76 -14.63 -3.74 -10.44
CA PHE A 76 -14.38 -4.95 -11.23
C PHE A 76 -13.22 -5.75 -10.62
N PHE A 77 -12.11 -5.07 -10.31
CA PHE A 77 -10.94 -5.74 -9.73
C PHE A 77 -11.21 -6.29 -8.33
N LEU A 78 -11.98 -5.56 -7.51
CA LEU A 78 -12.44 -6.07 -6.22
C LEU A 78 -13.23 -7.36 -6.41
N LYS A 79 -14.18 -7.40 -7.35
CA LYS A 79 -14.96 -8.62 -7.64
C LYS A 79 -14.08 -9.81 -8.03
N GLU A 80 -13.12 -9.61 -8.93
CA GLU A 80 -12.19 -10.67 -9.37
C GLU A 80 -11.29 -11.15 -8.21
N PHE A 81 -10.78 -10.22 -7.41
CA PHE A 81 -9.99 -10.54 -6.24
C PHE A 81 -10.80 -11.31 -5.18
N SER A 82 -12.01 -10.84 -4.87
CA SER A 82 -12.93 -11.52 -3.96
C SER A 82 -13.26 -12.94 -4.43
N PHE A 83 -13.50 -13.13 -5.73
CA PHE A 83 -13.74 -14.46 -6.29
C PHE A 83 -12.56 -15.40 -6.02
N ASN A 84 -11.33 -14.95 -6.25
CA ASN A 84 -10.13 -15.75 -5.97
C ASN A 84 -10.00 -16.08 -4.47
N CYS A 85 -10.24 -15.10 -3.59
CA CYS A 85 -10.18 -15.31 -2.14
C CYS A 85 -11.22 -16.30 -1.64
N TYR A 86 -12.45 -16.29 -2.18
CA TYR A 86 -13.53 -17.14 -1.69
C TYR A 86 -13.53 -18.54 -2.30
N ILE A 87 -13.10 -18.68 -3.55
CA ILE A 87 -13.15 -19.96 -4.27
C ILE A 87 -11.86 -20.76 -4.07
N ASP A 88 -10.70 -20.11 -4.14
CA ASP A 88 -9.40 -20.79 -4.06
C ASP A 88 -8.76 -20.66 -2.68
N LYS A 89 -8.96 -21.67 -1.83
CA LYS A 89 -8.31 -21.74 -0.52
C LYS A 89 -6.78 -21.70 -0.63
N ARG A 90 -6.19 -22.26 -1.70
CA ARG A 90 -4.73 -22.24 -1.91
C ARG A 90 -4.23 -20.83 -2.19
N TYR A 91 -5.05 -19.99 -2.82
CA TYR A 91 -4.75 -18.57 -3.01
C TYR A 91 -4.62 -17.86 -1.65
N VAL A 92 -5.60 -18.05 -0.76
CA VAL A 92 -5.56 -17.49 0.61
C VAL A 92 -4.40 -18.04 1.44
N ASP A 93 -4.13 -19.34 1.37
CA ASP A 93 -3.01 -19.96 2.09
C ASP A 93 -1.67 -19.40 1.61
N ARG A 94 -1.53 -19.10 0.31
CA ARG A 94 -0.35 -18.42 -0.23
C ARG A 94 -0.20 -17.01 0.34
N LEU A 95 -1.27 -16.23 0.41
CA LEU A 95 -1.22 -14.87 0.98
C LEU A 95 -0.77 -14.90 2.45
N LYS A 96 -1.29 -15.85 3.25
CA LYS A 96 -0.89 -16.06 4.65
C LYS A 96 0.57 -16.47 4.75
N ARG A 97 1.03 -17.40 3.90
CA ARG A 97 2.42 -17.86 3.89
C ARG A 97 3.38 -16.72 3.56
N HIS A 98 3.08 -15.91 2.55
CA HIS A 98 3.91 -14.77 2.16
C HIS A 98 3.93 -13.69 3.27
N TYR A 99 2.81 -13.44 3.95
CA TYR A 99 2.79 -12.59 5.15
C TYR A 99 3.78 -13.08 6.21
N GLN A 100 3.77 -14.38 6.53
CA GLN A 100 4.71 -14.95 7.50
C GLN A 100 6.16 -14.78 7.05
N MET A 101 6.46 -15.03 5.76
CA MET A 101 7.81 -14.80 5.23
C MET A 101 8.28 -13.35 5.41
N ILE A 102 7.39 -12.36 5.19
CA ILE A 102 7.71 -10.95 5.41
C ILE A 102 7.90 -10.64 6.89
N LYS A 103 7.05 -11.18 7.78
CA LYS A 103 7.19 -10.96 9.24
C LYS A 103 8.43 -11.63 9.81
N GLU A 104 8.79 -12.81 9.35
CA GLU A 104 10.05 -13.47 9.69
C GLU A 104 11.25 -12.65 9.24
N LYS A 105 11.18 -12.05 8.05
CA LYS A 105 12.22 -11.15 7.57
C LYS A 105 12.29 -9.85 8.37
N ALA A 106 11.16 -9.23 8.67
CA ALA A 106 11.05 -8.02 9.50
C ALA A 106 11.63 -8.19 10.91
N LYS A 107 11.54 -9.39 11.49
CA LYS A 107 12.15 -9.69 12.79
C LYS A 107 13.67 -9.79 12.75
N LYS A 108 14.25 -10.11 11.58
CA LYS A 108 15.70 -10.25 11.39
C LYS A 108 16.35 -8.94 10.93
N GLU A 109 15.60 -8.12 10.22
CA GLU A 109 16.05 -6.88 9.60
C GLU A 109 15.00 -5.80 9.81
N ASP A 110 15.41 -4.57 10.13
CA ASP A 110 14.49 -3.43 10.15
C ASP A 110 14.10 -3.04 8.71
N LEU A 111 13.07 -3.71 8.17
CA LEU A 111 12.56 -3.46 6.83
C LEU A 111 11.99 -2.04 6.69
N CYS A 112 11.46 -1.46 7.78
CA CYS A 112 11.00 -0.08 7.81
C CYS A 112 12.18 0.89 7.58
N GLN A 113 13.31 0.68 8.23
CA GLN A 113 14.53 1.46 8.02
C GLN A 113 15.09 1.27 6.60
N ASN A 114 15.12 0.03 6.11
CA ASN A 114 15.60 -0.27 4.76
C ASN A 114 14.77 0.47 3.70
N LEU A 115 13.44 0.44 3.80
CA LEU A 115 12.56 1.19 2.89
C LEU A 115 12.81 2.70 2.95
N ARG A 116 12.97 3.27 4.15
CA ARG A 116 13.31 4.69 4.34
C ARG A 116 14.65 5.07 3.73
N SER A 117 15.64 4.16 3.78
CA SER A 117 16.95 4.39 3.17
C SER A 117 16.92 4.33 1.63
N THR A 118 16.00 3.56 1.05
CA THR A 118 15.82 3.48 -0.41
C THR A 118 15.03 4.65 -1.00
N SER A 119 14.28 5.39 -0.19
CA SER A 119 13.57 6.60 -0.61
C SER A 119 14.52 7.79 -0.76
N PHE A 120 15.13 7.94 -1.94
CA PHE A 120 15.66 9.19 -2.52
C PHE A 120 16.37 10.16 -1.55
N SER A 121 17.32 9.68 -0.73
CA SER A 121 18.25 10.59 -0.03
C SER A 121 19.29 11.22 -0.96
N ASP A 122 19.35 10.80 -2.22
CA ASP A 122 20.26 11.35 -3.24
C ASP A 122 19.58 12.35 -4.20
N LYS A 123 18.41 12.90 -3.85
CA LYS A 123 17.98 14.13 -4.52
C LYS A 123 18.79 15.28 -3.93
N GLU A 124 19.62 15.92 -4.76
CA GLU A 124 20.29 17.18 -4.41
C GLU A 124 19.31 18.09 -3.68
N LYS A 125 19.65 18.47 -2.44
CA LYS A 125 18.82 19.36 -1.64
C LYS A 125 18.68 20.66 -2.41
N ILE A 126 17.45 20.98 -2.85
CA ILE A 126 17.16 22.25 -3.55
C ILE A 126 17.78 23.42 -2.79
N GLY A 127 18.69 24.12 -3.46
CA GLY A 127 19.41 25.24 -2.90
C GLY A 127 18.43 26.35 -2.50
N ARG A 128 18.71 27.03 -1.38
CA ARG A 128 17.86 28.12 -0.84
C ARG A 128 17.57 29.22 -1.89
N ASN A 129 18.50 29.42 -2.83
CA ASN A 129 18.42 30.41 -3.90
C ASN A 129 18.00 29.83 -5.27
N GLU A 130 17.81 28.52 -5.40
CA GLU A 130 17.35 27.87 -6.64
C GLU A 130 15.86 28.10 -6.88
N LEU A 131 15.42 27.88 -8.12
CA LEU A 131 14.01 27.98 -8.50
C LEU A 131 13.19 26.91 -7.80
N CYS A 132 12.06 27.31 -7.23
CA CYS A 132 11.18 26.42 -6.48
C CYS A 132 10.53 25.38 -7.40
N PHE A 133 10.54 24.12 -6.99
CA PHE A 133 9.98 22.97 -7.74
C PHE A 133 8.46 23.05 -7.98
N CYS A 134 7.73 23.91 -7.26
CA CYS A 134 6.30 24.10 -7.45
C CYS A 134 5.92 24.88 -8.72
N GLY A 135 6.90 25.30 -9.53
CA GLY A 135 6.66 26.03 -10.78
C GLY A 135 6.36 27.52 -10.60
N SER A 136 6.49 28.06 -9.38
CA SER A 136 6.19 29.48 -9.09
C SER A 136 7.20 30.47 -9.67
N GLN A 137 8.31 30.00 -10.25
CA GLN A 137 9.45 30.79 -10.72
C GLN A 137 10.12 31.66 -9.65
N LYS A 138 9.77 31.49 -8.37
CA LYS A 138 10.41 32.17 -7.24
C LYS A 138 11.58 31.34 -6.70
N LYS A 139 12.57 32.00 -6.09
CA LYS A 139 13.61 31.30 -5.30
C LYS A 139 12.95 30.50 -4.17
N TYR A 140 13.45 29.29 -3.89
CA TYR A 140 12.85 28.37 -2.92
C TYR A 140 12.60 29.03 -1.55
N LYS A 141 13.55 29.84 -1.06
CA LYS A 141 13.44 30.62 0.20
C LYS A 141 12.29 31.63 0.28
N HIS A 142 11.74 32.04 -0.87
CA HIS A 142 10.64 32.98 -0.97
C HIS A 142 9.33 32.32 -1.41
N CYS A 143 9.30 30.98 -1.51
CA CYS A 143 8.13 30.21 -1.89
C CYS A 143 7.90 29.07 -0.89
N CYS A 144 7.91 27.81 -1.33
CA CYS A 144 7.53 26.66 -0.53
C CYS A 144 8.37 26.47 0.75
N MET A 145 9.61 26.96 0.82
CA MET A 145 10.42 26.90 2.05
C MET A 145 9.75 27.63 3.24
N LYS A 146 8.93 28.66 2.99
CA LYS A 146 8.18 29.35 4.05
C LYS A 146 6.91 28.60 4.48
N VAL A 147 6.42 27.70 3.63
CA VAL A 147 5.18 26.94 3.85
C VAL A 147 5.44 25.68 4.70
N PHE A 148 6.63 25.08 4.54
CA PHE A 148 7.06 23.89 5.27
C PHE A 148 7.81 24.21 6.58
N LYS A 149 7.59 25.39 7.16
CA LYS A 149 8.25 25.84 8.38
C LYS A 149 7.33 25.75 9.58
#